data_AF-A0A947ZBQ2-F1
#
_entry.id   AF-A0A947ZBQ2-F1
#
_cell.length_a   1.000
_cell.length_b   1.000
_cell.length_c   1.000
_cell.angle_alpha   90.00
_cell.angle_beta   90.00
_cell.angle_gamma   90.00
#
_symmetry.space_group_name_H-M   'P 1'
#
loop_
_entity.id
_entity.type
_entity.pdbx_description
1 polymer ?
#
loop_
_entity_poly.entity_id
_entity_poly.type
_entity_poly.pdbx_seq_one_letter_code
_entity_poly.pdbx_strand_id
1 'polypeptide(L)'
;METKMLSHNEYMNLVEQAPIMIWRANLSAECDYFNAQWLLFTGRTMEQEVGNGWAEGVHPEDFDKCLEIYLTAFKQQKSFEMEYRLRRHDGEYRWIFDRGVPFFTEENVFAGYIGSCIDIMDTVEARKILFEKQQSEIEQLRRMLPICASCKKIRDDKGYWNRIEVYFQERSDINFTHGICPDCIDKLYPEMNE
;
A
#
# COMPACT_ATOMS: atom_id res chain seq x y z
N MET A 1 -35.33 12.33 -24.98
CA MET A 1 -34.71 13.39 -24.17
C MET A 1 -33.54 13.92 -24.99
N GLU A 2 -33.61 15.16 -25.46
CA GLU A 2 -32.46 15.77 -26.14
C GLU A 2 -31.34 15.97 -25.13
N THR A 3 -30.21 15.28 -25.36
CA THR A 3 -28.99 15.50 -24.58
C THR A 3 -28.46 16.88 -24.95
N LYS A 4 -28.73 17.88 -24.11
CA LYS A 4 -28.15 19.20 -24.25
C LYS A 4 -26.64 19.08 -24.04
N MET A 5 -25.85 19.26 -25.11
CA MET A 5 -24.39 19.35 -24.99
C MET A 5 -24.04 20.56 -24.13
N LEU A 6 -23.04 20.40 -23.26
CA LEU A 6 -22.52 21.49 -22.46
C LEU A 6 -21.85 22.52 -23.37
N SER A 7 -21.92 23.79 -22.96
CA SER A 7 -21.14 24.86 -23.57
C SER A 7 -19.65 24.66 -23.28
N HIS A 8 -18.80 25.31 -24.08
CA HIS A 8 -17.35 25.30 -23.87
C HIS A 8 -16.97 25.70 -22.43
N ASN A 9 -17.60 26.75 -21.89
CA ASN A 9 -17.33 27.23 -20.54
C ASN A 9 -17.73 26.22 -19.46
N GLU A 10 -18.83 25.48 -19.66
CA GLU A 10 -19.24 24.42 -18.74
C GLU A 10 -18.23 23.27 -18.74
N TYR A 11 -17.72 22.84 -19.91
CA TYR A 11 -16.65 21.83 -19.98
C TYR A 11 -15.36 22.29 -19.30
N MET A 12 -14.94 23.53 -19.54
CA MET A 12 -13.74 24.08 -18.88
C MET A 12 -13.91 24.10 -17.36
N ASN A 13 -15.06 24.54 -16.86
CA ASN A 13 -15.33 24.53 -15.42
C ASN A 13 -15.33 23.12 -14.83
N LEU A 14 -15.84 22.11 -15.56
CA LEU A 14 -15.80 20.72 -15.09
C LEU A 14 -14.37 20.23 -14.88
N VAL A 15 -13.42 20.61 -15.75
CA VAL A 15 -12.02 20.19 -15.62
C VAL A 15 -11.28 21.01 -14.56
N GLU A 16 -11.43 22.34 -14.59
CA GLU A 16 -10.71 23.24 -13.67
C GLU A 16 -11.21 23.17 -12.22
N GLN A 17 -12.49 22.86 -12.02
CA GLN A 17 -13.09 22.75 -10.67
C GLN A 17 -13.28 21.29 -10.23
N ALA A 18 -12.84 20.31 -11.02
CA ALA A 18 -12.87 18.91 -10.61
C ALA A 18 -12.07 18.75 -9.29
N PRO A 19 -12.56 18.01 -8.29
CA PRO A 19 -11.84 17.79 -7.02
C PRO A 19 -10.70 16.75 -7.14
N ILE A 20 -10.12 16.63 -8.33
CA ILE A 20 -9.03 15.70 -8.66
C ILE A 20 -8.02 16.43 -9.54
N MET A 21 -6.77 16.03 -9.46
CA MET A 21 -5.73 16.56 -10.34
C MET A 21 -5.88 15.92 -11.72
N ILE A 22 -5.84 16.72 -12.78
CA ILE A 22 -6.00 16.25 -14.16
C ILE A 22 -4.81 16.74 -14.96
N TRP A 23 -4.29 15.86 -15.83
CA TRP A 23 -3.20 16.15 -16.74
C TRP A 23 -3.51 15.66 -18.15
N ARG A 24 -2.89 16.28 -19.15
CA ARG A 24 -2.92 15.85 -20.55
C ARG A 24 -1.50 15.79 -21.09
N ALA A 25 -1.24 14.80 -21.93
CA ALA A 25 -0.02 14.68 -22.69
C ALA A 25 -0.30 14.60 -24.18
N ASN A 26 0.60 15.20 -24.96
CA ASN A 26 0.55 15.25 -26.41
C ASN A 26 1.11 13.97 -27.06
N LEU A 27 1.26 13.97 -28.39
CA LEU A 27 1.80 12.85 -29.17
C LEU A 27 3.29 12.53 -28.91
N SER A 28 4.03 13.47 -28.34
CA SER A 28 5.44 13.30 -27.94
C SER A 28 5.59 12.72 -26.53
N ALA A 29 4.48 12.33 -25.88
CA ALA A 29 4.43 11.93 -24.48
C ALA A 29 4.89 13.04 -23.50
N GLU A 30 4.78 14.29 -23.93
CA GLU A 30 5.05 15.46 -23.10
C GLU A 30 3.73 15.97 -22.52
N CYS A 31 3.70 16.22 -21.20
CA CYS A 31 2.54 16.77 -20.55
C CYS A 31 2.37 18.24 -20.97
N ASP A 32 1.25 18.59 -21.58
CA ASP A 32 1.03 19.92 -22.16
C ASP A 32 -0.11 20.70 -21.48
N TYR A 33 -0.76 20.10 -20.49
CA TYR A 33 -1.79 20.75 -19.69
C TYR A 33 -1.96 20.07 -18.32
N PHE A 34 -2.26 20.90 -17.31
CA PHE A 34 -2.60 20.52 -15.95
C PHE A 34 -3.76 21.40 -15.45
N ASN A 35 -4.73 20.84 -14.73
CA ASN A 35 -5.83 21.65 -14.19
C ASN A 35 -5.43 22.43 -12.92
N ALA A 36 -6.30 23.34 -12.48
CA ALA A 36 -6.08 24.15 -11.28
C ALA A 36 -5.79 23.31 -10.02
N GLN A 37 -6.43 22.14 -9.84
CA GLN A 37 -6.16 21.29 -8.67
C GLN A 37 -4.73 20.74 -8.67
N TRP A 38 -4.17 20.36 -9.83
CA TRP A 38 -2.77 19.94 -9.90
C TRP A 38 -1.84 21.06 -9.45
N LEU A 39 -2.01 22.26 -10.00
CA LEU A 39 -1.16 23.41 -9.68
C LEU A 39 -1.30 23.84 -8.21
N LEU A 40 -2.51 23.77 -7.65
CA LEU A 40 -2.74 24.00 -6.22
C LEU A 40 -2.05 22.95 -5.35
N PHE A 41 -2.09 21.68 -5.79
CA PHE A 41 -1.46 20.59 -5.06
C PHE A 41 0.06 20.72 -5.05
N THR A 42 0.70 20.89 -6.22
CA THR A 42 2.17 20.96 -6.33
C THR A 42 2.72 22.33 -5.95
N GLY A 43 1.91 23.39 -6.00
CA GLY A 43 2.33 24.77 -5.78
C GLY A 43 3.21 25.33 -6.91
N ARG A 44 3.26 24.64 -8.06
CA ARG A 44 4.04 25.02 -9.24
C ARG A 44 3.16 25.73 -10.27
N THR A 45 3.79 26.49 -11.17
CA THR A 45 3.09 27.11 -12.31
C THR A 45 2.99 26.14 -13.48
N MET A 46 2.05 26.38 -14.41
CA MET A 46 1.91 25.58 -15.62
C MET A 46 3.23 25.49 -16.41
N GLU A 47 3.96 26.61 -16.52
CA GLU A 47 5.23 26.69 -17.25
C GLU A 47 6.32 25.81 -16.63
N GLN A 48 6.24 25.56 -15.32
CA GLN A 48 7.17 24.68 -14.61
C GLN A 48 6.78 23.21 -14.72
N GLU A 49 5.54 22.88 -15.06
CA GLU A 49 5.04 21.50 -15.12
C GLU A 49 5.05 20.93 -16.54
N VAL A 50 4.78 21.78 -17.54
CA VAL A 50 4.69 21.39 -18.96
C VAL A 50 6.01 20.78 -19.47
N GLY A 51 5.88 19.87 -20.44
CA GLY A 51 6.96 19.04 -20.93
C GLY A 51 7.22 17.90 -19.97
N ASN A 52 8.39 17.95 -19.33
CA ASN A 52 8.86 16.98 -18.35
C ASN A 52 8.93 17.56 -16.93
N GLY A 53 8.37 18.74 -16.69
CA GLY A 53 8.47 19.43 -15.40
C GLY A 53 7.84 18.67 -14.24
N TRP A 54 6.73 17.98 -14.51
CA TRP A 54 6.04 17.11 -13.53
C TRP A 54 6.95 16.04 -12.92
N ALA A 55 7.94 15.55 -13.67
CA ALA A 55 8.88 14.54 -13.22
C ALA A 55 9.72 15.02 -12.02
N GLU A 56 9.97 16.33 -11.89
CA GLU A 56 10.71 16.90 -10.76
C GLU A 56 9.96 16.76 -9.42
N GLY A 57 8.65 16.60 -9.47
CA GLY A 57 7.81 16.36 -8.30
C GLY A 57 7.80 14.90 -7.85
N VAL A 58 8.15 13.96 -8.73
CA VAL A 58 8.12 12.52 -8.44
C VAL A 58 9.27 12.16 -7.49
N HIS A 59 8.99 11.31 -6.52
CA HIS A 59 10.04 10.83 -5.62
C HIS A 59 11.11 10.05 -6.40
N PRO A 60 12.43 10.26 -6.14
CA PRO A 60 13.50 9.65 -6.93
C PRO A 60 13.43 8.12 -7.06
N GLU A 61 13.01 7.43 -5.99
CA GLU A 61 12.85 5.96 -5.99
C GLU A 61 11.71 5.45 -6.87
N ASP A 62 10.72 6.31 -7.17
CA ASP A 62 9.53 5.92 -7.94
C ASP A 62 9.67 6.32 -9.43
N PHE A 63 10.58 7.25 -9.74
CA PHE A 63 10.70 7.90 -11.05
C PHE A 63 10.89 6.90 -12.21
N ASP A 64 11.90 6.03 -12.13
CA ASP A 64 12.22 5.09 -13.22
C ASP A 64 11.03 4.17 -13.53
N LYS A 65 10.34 3.71 -12.48
CA LYS A 65 9.17 2.84 -12.59
C LYS A 65 7.98 3.57 -13.21
N CYS A 66 7.71 4.80 -12.78
CA CYS A 66 6.65 5.63 -13.35
C CYS A 66 6.88 5.88 -14.84
N LEU A 67 8.10 6.24 -15.21
CA LEU A 67 8.48 6.51 -16.59
C LEU A 67 8.35 5.26 -17.46
N GLU A 68 8.79 4.10 -16.97
CA GLU A 68 8.67 2.83 -17.69
C GLU A 68 7.20 2.46 -17.95
N ILE A 69 6.35 2.52 -16.92
CA ILE A 69 4.91 2.22 -17.04
C ILE A 69 4.26 3.17 -18.06
N TYR A 70 4.51 4.48 -17.91
CA TYR A 70 3.94 5.50 -18.77
C TYR A 70 4.35 5.33 -20.23
N LEU A 71 5.65 5.24 -20.53
CA LEU A 71 6.15 5.10 -21.90
C LEU A 71 5.73 3.77 -22.55
N THR A 72 5.69 2.69 -21.78
CA THR A 72 5.21 1.39 -22.25
C THR A 72 3.73 1.47 -22.64
N ALA A 73 2.91 2.08 -21.79
CA ALA A 73 1.49 2.28 -22.05
C ALA A 73 1.27 3.17 -23.27
N PHE A 74 2.01 4.28 -23.36
CA PHE A 74 1.95 5.23 -24.47
C PHE A 74 2.25 4.56 -25.81
N LYS A 75 3.33 3.76 -25.86
CA LYS A 75 3.71 2.99 -27.06
C LYS A 75 2.64 1.97 -27.47
N GLN A 76 1.96 1.38 -26.48
CA GLN A 76 0.89 0.41 -26.73
C GLN A 76 -0.49 1.04 -26.95
N GLN A 77 -0.63 2.34 -26.71
CA GLN A 77 -1.91 3.06 -26.69
C GLN A 77 -2.94 2.37 -25.78
N LYS A 78 -2.50 1.97 -24.59
CA LYS A 78 -3.35 1.34 -23.57
C LYS A 78 -3.46 2.19 -22.32
N SER A 79 -4.56 2.04 -21.60
CA SER A 79 -4.67 2.60 -20.26
C SER A 79 -3.61 2.04 -19.32
N PHE A 80 -3.18 2.84 -18.35
CA PHE A 80 -2.32 2.40 -17.26
C PHE A 80 -2.84 2.94 -15.92
N GLU A 81 -2.38 2.29 -14.86
CA GLU A 81 -2.59 2.71 -13.48
C GLU A 81 -1.25 2.58 -12.75
N MET A 82 -0.91 3.55 -11.90
CA MET A 82 0.30 3.51 -11.08
C MET A 82 0.10 4.24 -9.76
N GLU A 83 0.83 3.81 -8.73
CA GLU A 83 0.93 4.49 -7.45
C GLU A 83 2.36 4.99 -7.25
N TYR A 84 2.52 6.27 -6.91
CA TYR A 84 3.83 6.88 -6.68
C TYR A 84 3.74 8.05 -5.71
N ARG A 85 4.89 8.47 -5.18
CA ARG A 85 4.98 9.64 -4.32
C ARG A 85 5.19 10.90 -5.16
N LEU A 86 4.30 11.88 -5.00
CA LEU A 86 4.40 13.21 -5.60
C LEU A 86 4.60 14.25 -4.50
N ARG A 87 5.51 15.19 -4.73
CA ARG A 87 5.80 16.29 -3.82
C ARG A 87 4.70 17.34 -3.89
N ARG A 88 4.12 17.66 -2.73
CA ARG A 88 3.12 18.71 -2.52
C ARG A 88 3.80 20.08 -2.35
N HIS A 89 3.03 21.16 -2.47
CA HIS A 89 3.49 22.55 -2.34
C HIS A 89 4.26 22.86 -1.04
N ASP A 90 4.05 22.10 0.03
CA ASP A 90 4.76 22.24 1.31
C ASP A 90 6.02 21.38 1.42
N GLY A 91 6.38 20.65 0.36
CA GLY A 91 7.57 19.81 0.28
C GLY A 91 7.36 18.36 0.74
N GLU A 92 6.21 18.04 1.33
CA GLU A 92 5.88 16.68 1.76
C GLU A 92 5.52 15.80 0.56
N TYR A 93 5.92 14.53 0.63
CA TYR A 93 5.53 13.53 -0.37
C TYR A 93 4.21 12.88 0.00
N ARG A 94 3.25 12.89 -0.93
CA ARG A 94 1.95 12.23 -0.79
C ARG A 94 1.86 11.07 -1.78
N TRP A 95 1.20 9.99 -1.40
CA TRP A 95 0.94 8.87 -2.28
C TRP A 95 -0.18 9.23 -3.24
N ILE A 96 0.10 9.15 -4.53
CA ILE A 96 -0.82 9.46 -5.61
C ILE A 96 -1.13 8.18 -6.37
N PHE A 97 -2.41 7.94 -6.59
CA PHE A 97 -2.89 6.99 -7.59
C PHE A 97 -3.14 7.75 -8.89
N ASP A 98 -2.45 7.37 -9.95
CA ASP A 98 -2.58 7.95 -11.28
C ASP A 98 -3.14 6.93 -12.26
N ARG A 99 -4.09 7.39 -13.07
CA ARG A 99 -4.67 6.62 -14.16
C ARG A 99 -4.66 7.47 -15.41
N GLY A 100 -3.93 7.00 -16.42
CA GLY A 100 -3.91 7.59 -17.76
C GLY A 100 -4.65 6.71 -18.77
N VAL A 101 -5.38 7.36 -19.67
CA VAL A 101 -6.07 6.72 -20.79
C VAL A 101 -5.72 7.42 -22.11
N PRO A 102 -5.57 6.69 -23.23
CA PRO A 102 -5.41 7.31 -24.53
C PRO A 102 -6.70 8.04 -24.90
N PHE A 103 -6.58 9.23 -25.48
CA PHE A 103 -7.71 9.93 -26.09
C PHE A 103 -7.48 10.10 -27.59
N PHE A 104 -8.59 10.24 -28.32
CA PHE A 104 -8.62 10.23 -29.77
C PHE A 104 -9.35 11.46 -30.28
N THR A 105 -9.00 11.92 -31.49
CA THR A 105 -9.75 12.97 -32.20
C THR A 105 -11.13 12.46 -32.63
N GLU A 106 -11.96 13.35 -33.19
CA GLU A 106 -13.27 12.98 -33.75
C GLU A 106 -13.13 11.95 -34.90
N GLU A 107 -12.02 11.97 -35.62
CA GLU A 107 -11.67 11.01 -36.68
C GLU A 107 -11.07 9.70 -36.13
N ASN A 108 -11.12 9.48 -34.81
CA ASN A 108 -10.59 8.31 -34.11
C ASN A 108 -9.07 8.12 -34.29
N VAL A 109 -8.34 9.23 -34.44
CA VAL A 109 -6.87 9.24 -34.49
C VAL A 109 -6.32 9.46 -33.09
N PHE A 110 -5.33 8.68 -32.68
CA PHE A 110 -4.67 8.85 -31.39
C PHE A 110 -4.16 10.28 -31.24
N ALA A 111 -4.51 10.94 -30.14
CA ALA A 111 -4.21 12.35 -29.90
C ALA A 111 -3.33 12.59 -28.65
N GLY A 112 -3.02 11.52 -27.92
CA GLY A 112 -2.22 11.57 -26.70
C GLY A 112 -2.93 10.91 -25.53
N TYR A 113 -2.63 11.37 -24.31
CA TYR A 113 -3.18 10.83 -23.07
C TYR A 113 -3.87 11.91 -22.26
N ILE A 114 -4.92 11.50 -21.56
CA ILE A 114 -5.49 12.26 -20.45
C ILE A 114 -5.44 11.38 -19.22
N GLY A 115 -5.12 11.96 -18.08
CA GLY A 115 -5.10 11.22 -16.84
C GLY A 115 -5.56 12.02 -15.65
N SER A 116 -5.77 11.29 -14.57
CA SER A 116 -6.24 11.81 -13.31
C SER A 116 -5.41 11.25 -12.17
N CYS A 117 -5.03 12.14 -11.26
CA CYS A 117 -4.28 11.82 -10.06
C CYS A 117 -5.14 12.07 -8.81
N ILE A 118 -5.20 11.06 -7.94
CA ILE A 118 -5.94 11.09 -6.68
C ILE A 118 -4.95 10.89 -5.55
N ASP A 119 -5.00 11.77 -4.55
CA ASP A 119 -4.24 11.61 -3.33
C ASP A 119 -4.84 10.47 -2.49
N ILE A 120 -4.05 9.42 -2.30
CA ILE A 120 -4.43 8.19 -1.58
C ILE A 120 -3.65 8.04 -0.27
N MET A 121 -2.95 9.08 0.20
CA MET A 121 -2.14 9.00 1.42
C MET A 121 -2.96 8.51 2.62
N ASP A 122 -4.17 9.05 2.82
CA ASP A 122 -5.04 8.64 3.93
C ASP A 122 -5.43 7.15 3.83
N THR A 123 -5.58 6.62 2.61
CA THR A 123 -5.83 5.20 2.37
C THR A 123 -4.60 4.35 2.69
N VAL A 124 -3.41 4.82 2.30
CA VAL A 124 -2.14 4.14 2.59
C VAL A 124 -1.88 4.09 4.09
N GLU A 125 -2.09 5.20 4.80
CA GLU A 125 -1.94 5.28 6.26
C GLU A 125 -2.94 4.37 6.98
N ALA A 126 -4.21 4.38 6.58
CA ALA A 126 -5.22 3.49 7.15
C ALA A 126 -4.86 2.01 6.94
N ARG A 127 -4.39 1.63 5.74
CA ARG A 127 -3.92 0.27 5.44
C ARG A 127 -2.72 -0.12 6.31
N LYS A 128 -1.78 0.79 6.50
CA LYS A 128 -0.59 0.57 7.35
C LYS A 128 -0.98 0.32 8.81
N ILE A 129 -1.85 1.17 9.38
CA ILE A 129 -2.34 1.02 10.75
C ILE A 129 -3.05 -0.33 10.94
N LEU A 130 -3.90 -0.71 9.99
CA LEU A 130 -4.60 -2.00 10.03
C LEU A 130 -3.62 -3.17 10.00
N PHE A 131 -2.59 -3.09 9.13
CA PHE A 131 -1.57 -4.13 9.03
C PHE A 131 -0.75 -4.27 10.32
N GLU A 132 -0.30 -3.15 10.89
CA GLU A 132 0.43 -3.13 12.16
C GLU A 132 -0.40 -3.73 13.31
N LYS A 133 -1.70 -3.41 13.35
CA LYS A 133 -2.63 -4.01 14.31
C LYS A 133 -2.76 -5.53 14.13
N GLN A 134 -2.92 -6.00 12.89
CA GLN A 134 -2.99 -7.44 12.59
C GLN A 134 -1.70 -8.17 13.00
N GLN A 135 -0.53 -7.56 12.73
CA GLN A 135 0.75 -8.14 13.15
C GLN A 135 0.87 -8.22 14.67
N SER A 136 0.45 -7.17 15.38
CA SER A 136 0.42 -7.18 16.85
C SER A 136 -0.53 -8.26 17.41
N GLU A 137 -1.70 -8.46 16.81
CA GLU A 137 -2.64 -9.51 17.23
C GLU A 137 -2.07 -10.91 17.01
N ILE A 138 -1.41 -11.14 15.86
CA ILE A 138 -0.71 -12.40 15.58
C ILE A 138 0.41 -12.65 16.60
N GLU A 139 1.19 -11.63 16.94
CA GLU A 139 2.26 -11.77 17.93
C GLU A 139 1.72 -12.10 19.32
N GLN A 140 0.61 -11.49 19.73
CA GLN A 140 -0.05 -11.83 21.01
C GLN A 140 -0.53 -13.28 21.04
N LEU A 141 -1.13 -13.78 19.95
CA LEU A 141 -1.56 -15.18 19.87
C LEU A 141 -0.37 -16.14 19.93
N ARG A 142 0.77 -15.79 19.30
CA ARG A 142 2.00 -16.59 19.38
C ARG A 142 2.59 -16.66 20.80
N ARG A 143 2.29 -15.69 21.67
CA ARG A 143 2.70 -15.71 23.08
C ARG A 143 1.85 -16.63 23.96
N MET A 144 0.75 -17.16 23.45
CA MET A 144 -0.07 -18.14 24.16
C MET A 144 0.47 -19.55 23.92
N LEU A 145 0.86 -20.25 24.98
CA LEU A 145 1.19 -21.67 24.90
C LEU A 145 -0.11 -22.50 24.79
N PRO A 146 -0.35 -23.24 23.70
CA PRO A 146 -1.56 -24.03 23.54
C PRO A 146 -1.47 -25.33 24.36
N ILE A 147 -1.65 -25.21 25.67
CA ILE A 147 -1.51 -26.30 26.64
C ILE A 147 -2.86 -26.93 27.00
N CYS A 148 -2.91 -28.26 27.09
CA CYS A 148 -4.08 -28.98 27.58
C CYS A 148 -4.25 -28.71 29.08
N ALA A 149 -5.40 -28.19 29.50
CA ALA A 149 -5.66 -27.87 30.90
C ALA A 149 -5.56 -29.08 31.83
N SER A 150 -5.89 -30.28 31.33
CA SER A 150 -5.88 -31.53 32.09
C SER A 150 -4.48 -32.17 32.16
N CYS A 151 -3.89 -32.54 31.01
CA CYS A 151 -2.66 -33.33 30.98
C CYS A 151 -1.38 -32.52 30.68
N LYS A 152 -1.50 -31.19 30.53
CA LYS A 152 -0.38 -30.26 30.31
C LYS A 152 0.47 -30.50 29.05
N LYS A 153 -0.01 -31.31 28.10
CA LYS A 153 0.58 -31.44 26.76
C LYS A 153 0.42 -30.14 25.96
N ILE A 154 1.38 -29.83 25.09
CA ILE A 154 1.38 -28.66 24.22
C ILE A 154 1.01 -29.09 22.80
N ARG A 155 0.12 -28.34 22.14
CA ARG A 155 -0.24 -28.55 20.75
C ARG A 155 0.77 -27.86 19.82
N ASP A 156 1.32 -28.57 18.85
CA ASP A 156 2.20 -28.00 17.84
C ASP A 156 1.44 -27.35 16.66
N ASP A 157 2.18 -26.75 15.73
CA ASP A 157 1.62 -26.08 14.55
C ASP A 157 0.93 -27.04 13.56
N LYS A 158 1.21 -28.35 13.66
CA LYS A 158 0.54 -29.40 12.88
C LYS A 158 -0.70 -29.95 13.60
N GLY A 159 -0.98 -29.48 14.82
CA GLY A 159 -2.11 -29.90 15.63
C GLY A 159 -1.86 -31.13 16.51
N TYR A 160 -0.64 -31.67 16.55
CA TYR A 160 -0.30 -32.81 17.40
C TYR A 160 -0.03 -32.39 18.85
N TRP A 161 -0.43 -33.24 19.79
CA TRP A 161 -0.24 -33.00 21.22
C TRP A 161 1.04 -33.67 21.73
N ASN A 162 2.03 -32.85 22.04
CA ASN A 162 3.34 -33.27 22.49
C ASN A 162 3.51 -33.04 24.00
N ARG A 163 4.39 -33.82 24.61
CA ARG A 163 4.88 -33.51 25.96
C ARG A 163 5.66 -32.19 25.93
N ILE A 164 5.64 -31.46 27.06
CA ILE A 164 6.28 -30.15 27.15
C ILE A 164 7.79 -30.24 26.86
N GLU A 165 8.44 -31.31 27.33
CA GLU A 165 9.88 -31.49 27.18
C GLU A 165 10.27 -31.65 25.71
N VAL A 166 9.55 -32.51 24.99
CA VAL A 166 9.75 -32.75 23.54
C VAL A 166 9.51 -31.47 22.75
N TYR A 167 8.42 -30.77 23.04
CA TYR A 167 8.05 -29.55 22.31
C TYR A 167 9.14 -28.46 22.41
N PHE A 168 9.71 -28.24 23.60
CA PHE A 168 10.72 -27.21 23.79
C PHE A 168 12.11 -27.65 23.33
N GLN A 169 12.50 -28.93 23.50
CA GLN A 169 13.79 -29.42 23.01
C GLN A 169 13.93 -29.34 21.49
N GLU A 170 12.84 -29.52 20.75
CA GLU A 170 12.85 -29.41 19.29
C GLU A 170 12.88 -27.97 18.78
N ARG A 171 12.60 -26.97 19.63
CA ARG A 171 12.34 -25.57 19.24
C ARG A 171 13.18 -24.54 19.98
N SER A 172 14.00 -24.96 20.95
CA SER A 172 14.84 -24.10 21.77
C SER A 172 16.03 -24.87 22.32
N ASP A 173 17.06 -24.17 22.78
CA ASP A 173 18.26 -24.78 23.38
C ASP A 173 18.06 -25.21 24.84
N ILE A 174 16.83 -25.56 25.24
CA ILE A 174 16.48 -25.93 26.62
C ILE A 174 16.72 -27.42 26.87
N ASN A 175 17.49 -27.73 27.91
CA ASN A 175 17.62 -29.07 28.46
C ASN A 175 16.87 -29.21 29.79
N PHE A 176 15.99 -30.20 29.90
CA PHE A 176 15.22 -30.46 31.11
C PHE A 176 15.98 -31.38 32.08
N THR A 177 16.11 -30.96 33.34
CA THR A 177 16.62 -31.79 34.44
C THR A 177 15.48 -32.56 35.10
N HIS A 178 15.71 -33.82 35.48
CA HIS A 178 14.68 -34.68 36.08
C HIS A 178 14.59 -34.50 37.61
N GLY A 179 14.17 -33.32 38.08
CA GLY A 179 13.93 -33.05 39.49
C GLY A 179 12.46 -33.28 39.89
N ILE A 180 12.23 -33.70 41.13
CA ILE A 180 10.88 -33.78 41.74
C ILE A 180 10.79 -32.66 42.77
N CYS A 181 9.77 -31.80 42.70
CA CYS A 181 9.59 -30.72 43.68
C CYS A 181 9.15 -31.30 45.04
N PRO A 182 9.35 -30.56 46.16
CA PRO A 182 8.98 -31.03 47.49
C PRO A 182 7.53 -31.52 47.58
N ASP A 183 6.55 -30.75 47.09
CA ASP A 183 5.14 -31.14 47.10
C ASP A 183 4.87 -32.50 46.41
N CYS A 184 5.60 -32.78 45.33
CA CYS A 184 5.49 -34.04 44.61
C CYS A 184 6.22 -35.19 45.33
N ILE A 185 7.33 -34.91 46.01
CA ILE A 185 8.02 -35.88 46.87
C ILE A 185 7.07 -36.28 48.01
N ASP A 186 6.51 -35.32 48.73
CA ASP A 186 5.58 -35.56 49.84
C ASP A 186 4.37 -36.40 49.41
N LYS A 187 3.90 -36.18 48.17
CA LYS A 187 2.73 -36.87 47.63
C LYS A 187 3.03 -38.28 47.11
N LEU A 188 4.18 -38.47 46.47
CA LEU A 188 4.53 -39.72 45.77
C LEU A 188 5.41 -40.66 46.60
N TYR A 189 6.20 -40.09 47.51
CA TYR A 189 7.17 -40.75 48.37
C TYR A 189 7.08 -40.22 49.82
N PRO A 190 5.90 -40.23 50.47
CA PRO A 190 5.73 -39.70 51.82
C PRO A 190 6.69 -40.33 52.84
N GLU A 191 7.13 -41.57 52.62
CA GLU A 191 8.11 -42.31 53.42
C GLU A 191 9.54 -41.75 53.39
N MET A 192 9.87 -40.87 52.43
CA MET A 192 11.21 -40.29 52.31
C MET A 192 11.41 -39.04 53.16
N ASN A 193 10.39 -38.60 53.90
CA ASN A 193 10.39 -37.39 54.74
C ASN A 193 10.48 -37.67 56.25
N GLU A 194 10.81 -38.90 56.66
CA GLU A 194 11.08 -39.27 58.07
C GLU A 194 12.55 -39.10 58.47
#